data_AF-A0A1C6T2U9-F1
#
_entry.id   AF-A0A1C6T2U9-F1
#
_cell.length_a   1.000
_cell.length_b   1.000
_cell.length_c   1.000
_cell.angle_alpha   90.00
_cell.angle_beta   90.00
_cell.angle_gamma   90.00
#
_symmetry.space_group_name_H-M   'P 1'
#
loop_
_entity.id
_entity.type
_entity.pdbx_description
1 polymer ?
#
loop_
_entity_poly.entity_id
_entity_poly.type
_entity_poly.pdbx_seq_one_letter_code
_entity_poly.pdbx_strand_id
1 'polypeptide(L)' 'MTEPGSTDDRDLLRQAAAAHTAAARDVEAFLRRLPQVPDPADVAEYATLLSREERTRADRAAAADAAGLSIPTLDPDHL' A
#
# COMPACT_ATOMS: atom_id res chain seq x y z
N MET A 1 16.33 -4.85 29.28
CA MET A 1 15.37 -5.67 28.52
C MET A 1 15.46 -5.22 27.08
N THR A 2 16.12 -6.01 26.22
CA THR A 2 16.14 -5.75 24.78
C THR A 2 14.89 -6.39 24.21
N GLU A 3 13.98 -5.58 23.66
CA GLU A 3 12.66 -6.06 23.24
C GLU A 3 12.77 -7.02 22.04
N PRO A 4 12.24 -8.25 22.14
CA PRO A 4 12.34 -9.25 21.07
C PRO A 4 11.41 -9.01 19.86
N GLY A 5 10.88 -7.80 19.64
CA GLY A 5 9.98 -7.45 18.51
C GLY A 5 10.56 -6.49 17.47
N SER A 6 11.42 -5.54 17.87
CA SER A 6 11.76 -4.38 17.01
C SER A 6 12.44 -4.69 15.67
N THR A 7 13.23 -5.77 15.59
CA THR A 7 13.87 -6.17 14.33
C THR A 7 12.87 -6.83 13.38
N ASP A 8 12.01 -7.70 13.91
CA ASP A 8 10.97 -8.40 13.13
C ASP A 8 9.94 -7.41 12.60
N ASP A 9 9.51 -6.45 13.43
CA ASP A 9 8.58 -5.38 13.03
C ASP A 9 9.13 -4.52 11.89
N ARG A 10 10.44 -4.21 11.91
CA ARG A 10 11.10 -3.46 10.82
C ARG A 10 11.22 -4.28 9.54
N ASP A 11 11.45 -5.59 9.64
CA ASP A 11 11.48 -6.47 8.48
C ASP A 11 10.08 -6.65 7.87
N LEU A 12 9.05 -6.83 8.70
CA LEU A 12 7.65 -6.85 8.28
C LEU A 12 7.26 -5.54 7.60
N LEU A 13 7.66 -4.40 8.15
CA LEU A 13 7.43 -3.09 7.52
C LEU A 13 8.11 -2.99 6.14
N ARG A 14 9.37 -3.44 6.00
CA ARG A 14 10.06 -3.44 4.70
C ARG A 14 9.34 -4.32 3.68
N GLN A 15 8.89 -5.50 4.10
CA GLN A 15 8.14 -6.42 3.24
C GLN A 15 6.80 -5.82 2.81
N ALA A 16 6.03 -5.24 3.73
CA ALA A 16 4.76 -4.60 3.44
C ALA A 16 4.94 -3.38 2.52
N ALA A 17 5.99 -2.59 2.73
CA ALA A 17 6.34 -1.47 1.84
C ALA A 17 6.71 -1.94 0.42
N ALA A 18 7.48 -3.03 0.29
CA ALA A 18 7.82 -3.62 -1.00
C ALA A 18 6.56 -4.16 -1.71
N ALA A 19 5.66 -4.82 -0.98
CA ALA A 19 4.41 -5.34 -1.52
C ALA A 19 3.50 -4.21 -2.04
N HIS A 20 3.34 -3.13 -1.28
CA HIS A 20 2.59 -1.96 -1.72
C HIS A 20 3.22 -1.31 -2.95
N THR A 21 4.54 -1.16 -2.98
CA THR A 21 5.26 -0.63 -4.15
C THR A 21 5.03 -1.49 -5.39
N ALA A 22 5.03 -2.82 -5.25
CA ALA A 22 4.74 -3.73 -6.34
C ALA A 22 3.29 -3.57 -6.84
N ALA A 23 2.31 -3.50 -5.93
CA ALA A 23 0.91 -3.31 -6.31
C ALA A 23 0.67 -1.97 -7.03
N ALA A 24 1.28 -0.87 -6.55
CA ALA A 24 1.22 0.42 -7.23
C ALA A 24 1.86 0.39 -8.63
N ARG A 25 2.96 -0.35 -8.80
CA ARG A 25 3.58 -0.57 -10.12
C ARG A 25 2.70 -1.38 -11.06
N ASP A 26 1.95 -2.36 -10.54
CA ASP A 26 1.00 -3.14 -11.35
C ASP A 26 -0.12 -2.23 -11.88
N VAL A 27 -0.67 -1.34 -11.03
CA VAL A 27 -1.65 -0.31 -11.42
C VAL A 27 -1.08 0.62 -12.49
N GLU A 28 0.12 1.16 -12.27
CA GLU A 28 0.78 2.03 -13.24
C GLU A 28 1.00 1.32 -14.59
N ALA A 29 1.49 0.08 -14.55
CA ALA A 29 1.75 -0.71 -15.75
C ALA A 29 0.45 -1.01 -16.52
N PHE A 30 -0.67 -1.22 -15.83
CA PHE A 30 -1.98 -1.34 -16.47
C PHE A 30 -2.40 -0.03 -17.14
N LEU A 31 -2.34 1.10 -16.43
CA LEU A 31 -2.76 2.41 -16.96
C LEU A 31 -1.95 2.86 -18.17
N ARG A 32 -0.65 2.55 -18.24
CA ARG A 32 0.19 2.85 -19.41
C ARG A 32 -0.22 2.09 -20.68
N ARG A 33 -0.88 0.94 -20.52
CA ARG A 33 -1.31 0.05 -21.61
C ARG A 33 -2.80 0.22 -21.96
N LEU A 34 -3.54 0.95 -21.12
CA LEU A 34 -4.98 1.08 -21.23
C LEU A 34 -5.37 1.77 -22.55
N PRO A 35 -6.32 1.22 -23.32
CA PRO A 35 -6.81 1.87 -24.53
C PRO A 35 -7.55 3.17 -24.21
N GLN A 36 -7.70 4.05 -25.20
CA GLN A 36 -8.44 5.31 -25.05
C GLN A 36 -9.91 5.09 -24.66
N VAL A 37 -10.51 3.99 -25.13
CA VAL A 37 -11.87 3.57 -24.79
C VAL A 37 -11.76 2.20 -24.10
N PRO A 38 -11.81 2.14 -22.76
CA PRO A 38 -11.75 0.89 -22.03
C PRO A 38 -13.04 0.08 -22.21
N ASP A 39 -12.89 -1.23 -22.26
CA ASP A 39 -14.02 -2.15 -22.25
C ASP A 39 -14.38 -2.58 -20.80
N PRO A 40 -15.49 -3.33 -20.60
CA PRO A 40 -15.86 -3.79 -19.26
C PRO A 40 -14.82 -4.69 -18.57
N ALA A 41 -13.99 -5.42 -19.33
CA ALA A 41 -12.92 -6.25 -18.77
C ALA A 41 -11.77 -5.38 -18.25
N ASP A 42 -11.40 -4.31 -18.96
CA ASP A 42 -10.43 -3.32 -18.49
C ASP A 42 -10.86 -2.69 -17.17
N VAL A 43 -12.14 -2.32 -17.05
CA VAL A 43 -12.69 -1.74 -15.81
C VAL A 43 -12.63 -2.74 -14.65
N ALA A 44 -12.91 -4.02 -14.92
CA ALA A 44 -12.85 -5.08 -13.91
C ALA A 44 -11.39 -5.38 -13.47
N GLU A 45 -10.44 -5.39 -14.41
CA GLU A 45 -9.02 -5.53 -14.10
C GLU A 45 -8.54 -4.36 -13.23
N TYR A 46 -8.89 -3.13 -13.62
CA TYR A 46 -8.55 -1.94 -12.83
C TYR A 46 -9.11 -2.00 -11.40
N ALA A 47 -10.37 -2.38 -11.24
CA ALA A 47 -10.99 -2.53 -9.92
C ALA A 47 -10.27 -3.58 -9.06
N THR A 48 -9.79 -4.66 -9.68
CA THR A 48 -9.04 -5.73 -9.01
C THR A 48 -7.66 -5.23 -8.55
N LEU A 49 -6.95 -4.54 -9.44
CA LEU A 49 -5.63 -3.97 -9.14
C LEU A 49 -5.72 -2.93 -8.02
N LEU A 50 -6.71 -2.02 -8.09
CA LEU A 50 -6.94 -1.00 -7.08
C LEU A 50 -7.29 -1.61 -5.71
N SER A 51 -8.16 -2.63 -5.69
CA SER A 51 -8.50 -3.33 -4.43
C SER A 51 -7.27 -3.99 -3.80
N ARG A 52 -6.33 -4.49 -4.61
CA ARG A 52 -5.08 -5.07 -4.13
C ARG A 52 -4.13 -3.99 -3.60
N GLU A 53 -4.00 -2.88 -4.31
CA GLU A 53 -3.19 -1.75 -3.87
C GLU A 53 -3.66 -1.22 -2.52
N GLU A 54 -4.96 -0.97 -2.36
CA GLU A 54 -5.53 -0.48 -1.09
C GLU A 54 -5.31 -1.45 0.07
N ARG A 55 -5.44 -2.76 -0.16
CA ARG A 55 -5.10 -3.76 0.85
C ARG A 55 -3.64 -3.67 1.28
N THR A 56 -2.71 -3.67 0.31
CA THR A 56 -1.27 -3.58 0.62
C THR A 56 -0.89 -2.25 1.28
N ARG A 57 -1.61 -1.17 0.98
CA ARG A 57 -1.46 0.12 1.66
C ARG A 57 -1.86 0.03 3.12
N ALA A 58 -3.00 -0.61 3.43
CA ALA A 58 -3.47 -0.83 4.79
C ALA A 58 -2.49 -1.71 5.58
N ASP A 59 -2.00 -2.80 4.97
CA ASP A 59 -1.02 -3.70 5.59
C ASP A 59 0.29 -2.95 5.91
N ARG A 60 0.76 -2.10 5.00
CA ARG A 60 1.94 -1.25 5.22
C ARG A 60 1.72 -0.24 6.35
N ALA A 61 0.54 0.35 6.45
CA ALA A 61 0.20 1.27 7.54
C ALA A 61 0.20 0.54 8.90
N ALA A 62 -0.44 -0.61 8.99
CA ALA A 62 -0.45 -1.43 10.20
C ALA A 62 0.97 -1.88 10.61
N ALA A 63 1.82 -2.27 9.65
CA ALA A 63 3.22 -2.60 9.93
C ALA A 63 4.05 -1.38 10.38
N ALA A 64 3.73 -0.17 9.88
CA ALA A 64 4.38 1.05 10.33
C ALA A 64 3.99 1.39 11.78
N ASP A 65 2.72 1.22 12.13
CA ASP A 65 2.24 1.38 13.51
C ASP A 65 2.91 0.38 14.46
N ALA A 66 2.99 -0.90 14.08
CA ALA A 66 3.68 -1.93 14.86
C ALA A 66 5.18 -1.62 15.04
N ALA A 67 5.83 -1.06 14.02
CA ALA A 67 7.23 -0.62 14.09
C ALA A 67 7.43 0.71 14.86
N GLY A 68 6.38 1.31 15.41
CA GLY A 68 6.43 2.56 16.15
C GLY A 68 6.63 3.80 15.26
N LEU A 69 6.36 3.70 13.96
CA LEU A 69 6.43 4.80 12.98
C LEU A 69 5.05 5.40 12.69
N SER A 70 4.10 5.25 13.60
CA SER A 70 2.79 5.87 13.48
C SER A 70 2.94 7.38 13.34
N ILE A 71 2.43 7.93 12.24
CA ILE A 71 2.41 9.37 12.02
C ILE A 71 1.12 9.87 12.67
N PRO A 72 1.18 10.80 13.65
CA PRO A 72 -0.04 11.45 14.13
C PRO A 72 -0.74 12.05 12.92
N THR A 73 -1.97 11.63 12.67
CA THR A 73 -2.80 12.19 11.59
C THR A 73 -2.77 13.71 11.73
N LEU A 74 -2.33 14.41 10.68
CA LEU A 74 -2.49 15.86 10.63
C LEU A 74 -3.99 16.14 10.78
N ASP A 75 -4.35 16.69 11.94
CA ASP A 75 -5.71 17.11 12.23
C ASP A 75 -6.10 18.17 11.19
N PRO A 76 -7.15 17.93 10.37
CA PRO A 76 -7.58 18.90 9.37
C PRO A 76 -8.14 20.19 9.98
N ASP A 77 -8.35 20.26 11.31
CA ASP A 77 -8.80 21.46 12.03
C ASP A 77 -7.66 22.45 12.38
N HIS A 78 -6.48 22.33 11.78
CA HIS A 78 -5.36 23.27 11.96
C HIS A 78 -4.83 23.89 10.67
N LEU A 79 -5.74 24.27 9.75
CA LEU A 79 -5.49 25.18 8.61
C LEU A 79 -6.61 26.23 8.53
#